data_AF-A0A6G3X0J5-F1
#
_entry.id   AF-A0A6G3X0J5-F1
#
_cell.length_a   1.000
_cell.length_b   1.000
_cell.length_c   1.000
_cell.angle_alpha   90.00
_cell.angle_beta   90.00
_cell.angle_gamma   90.00
#
_symmetry.space_group_name_H-M   'P 1'
#
loop_
_entity.id
_entity.type
_entity.pdbx_description
1 polymer ?
#
loop_
_entity_poly.entity_id
_entity_poly.type
_entity_poly.pdbx_seq_one_letter_code
_entity_poly.pdbx_strand_id
1 'polypeptide(L)'
;HWLHRDPLTTLYGQLGGLVRDGGVFMNADRTIDTGTPRINAAERAHRHAAMDRAKAAGALDWVDWWAVAAKDPVLAAPTAERFAIYGEHADGDMPSADWHARTLLASGFGEARAVWASPSDSLVLAVK
;
A
#
# COMPACT_ATOMS: atom_id res chain seq x y z
N HIS A 1 -3.11 5.74 -2.24
CA HIS A 1 -2.39 4.63 -2.91
C HIS A 1 -1.37 5.22 -3.85
N TRP A 2 -0.38 4.45 -4.28
CA TRP A 2 0.74 5.01 -5.03
C TRP A 2 0.57 4.95 -6.55
N LEU A 3 -0.25 4.04 -7.07
CA LEU A 3 -0.46 3.86 -8.51
C LEU A 3 -1.95 3.81 -8.85
N HIS A 4 -2.32 4.33 -10.02
CA HIS A 4 -3.61 4.05 -10.64
C HIS A 4 -3.65 2.63 -11.21
N ARG A 5 -4.85 2.13 -11.50
CA ARG A 5 -5.06 0.76 -12.01
C ARG A 5 -4.27 0.46 -13.27
N ASP A 6 -4.14 1.39 -14.20
CA ASP A 6 -3.47 1.15 -15.49
C ASP A 6 -1.94 0.98 -15.32
N PRO A 7 -1.20 1.91 -14.66
CA PRO A 7 0.19 1.67 -14.29
C PRO A 7 0.39 0.42 -13.42
N LEU A 8 -0.53 0.14 -12.49
CA LEU A 8 -0.44 -1.04 -11.63
C LEU A 8 -0.60 -2.35 -12.40
N THR A 9 -1.51 -2.39 -13.37
CA THR A 9 -1.69 -3.52 -14.29
C THR A 9 -0.43 -3.73 -15.12
N THR A 10 0.17 -2.64 -15.61
CA THR A 10 1.45 -2.70 -16.34
C THR A 10 2.56 -3.28 -15.47
N LEU A 11 2.67 -2.82 -14.22
CA LEU A 11 3.64 -3.36 -13.26
C LEU A 11 3.43 -4.86 -13.03
N TYR A 12 2.19 -5.32 -12.82
CA TYR A 12 1.91 -6.74 -12.63
C TYR A 12 2.28 -7.59 -13.85
N GLY A 13 2.01 -7.09 -15.07
CA GLY A 13 2.44 -7.74 -16.31
C GLY A 13 3.96 -7.88 -16.41
N GLN A 14 4.70 -6.84 -16.03
CA GLN A 14 6.17 -6.89 -15.98
C GLN A 14 6.68 -7.87 -14.93
N LEU A 15 6.10 -7.88 -13.73
CA LEU A 15 6.46 -8.80 -12.66
C LEU A 15 6.21 -10.26 -13.06
N GLY A 16 5.12 -10.55 -13.78
CA GLY A 16 4.84 -11.89 -14.30
C GLY A 16 5.93 -12.44 -15.23
N GLY A 17 6.67 -11.57 -15.93
CA GLY A 17 7.82 -11.95 -16.74
C GLY A 17 9.16 -12.02 -15.97
N LEU A 18 9.24 -11.47 -14.77
CA LEU A 18 10.46 -11.38 -13.96
C LEU A 18 10.52 -12.43 -12.85
N VAL A 19 9.36 -12.78 -12.27
CA VAL A 19 9.28 -13.82 -11.24
C VAL A 19 9.53 -15.17 -11.91
N ARG A 20 10.50 -15.93 -11.40
CA ARG A 20 10.78 -17.31 -11.83
C ARG A 20 9.62 -18.24 -11.49
N ASP A 21 9.46 -19.34 -12.23
CA ASP A 21 8.48 -20.38 -11.91
C ASP A 21 8.63 -20.90 -10.47
N GLY A 22 7.52 -21.02 -9.75
CA GLY A 22 7.48 -21.33 -8.32
C GLY A 22 7.87 -20.17 -7.39
N GLY A 23 8.20 -18.99 -7.96
CA GLY A 23 8.43 -17.76 -7.21
C GLY A 23 7.14 -17.14 -6.69
N VAL A 24 7.28 -16.24 -5.72
CA VAL A 24 6.15 -15.60 -5.03
C VAL A 24 6.24 -14.09 -5.13
N PHE A 25 5.11 -13.45 -5.42
CA PHE A 25 4.90 -12.01 -5.28
C PHE A 25 3.80 -11.76 -4.24
N MET A 26 3.98 -10.74 -3.39
CA MET A 26 3.01 -10.38 -2.35
C MET A 26 2.74 -8.89 -2.38
N ASN A 27 1.46 -8.52 -2.51
CA ASN A 27 0.99 -7.14 -2.50
C ASN A 27 0.22 -6.87 -1.20
N ALA A 28 0.84 -6.12 -0.28
CA ALA A 28 0.17 -5.56 0.88
C ALA A 28 -0.35 -4.17 0.51
N ASP A 29 -1.67 -3.98 0.52
CA ASP A 29 -2.25 -2.70 0.13
C ASP A 29 -3.52 -2.37 0.89
N ARG A 30 -3.89 -1.09 0.87
CA ARG A 30 -5.09 -0.58 1.50
C ARG A 30 -6.33 -0.97 0.69
N THR A 31 -7.02 -2.01 1.08
CA THR A 31 -8.18 -2.51 0.35
C THR A 31 -9.41 -2.42 1.24
N ILE A 32 -10.23 -1.40 1.04
CA ILE A 32 -11.47 -1.20 1.80
C ILE A 32 -12.61 -1.94 1.10
N ASP A 33 -13.32 -2.80 1.83
CA ASP A 33 -14.58 -3.36 1.35
C ASP A 33 -15.71 -2.33 1.53
N THR A 34 -16.23 -1.80 0.42
CA THR A 34 -17.32 -0.81 0.45
C THR A 34 -18.66 -1.41 0.89
N GLY A 35 -18.80 -2.74 0.89
CA GLY A 35 -19.97 -3.46 1.39
C GLY A 35 -20.09 -3.48 2.92
N THR A 36 -19.06 -3.05 3.65
CA THR A 36 -19.01 -3.09 5.12
C THR A 36 -18.94 -1.70 5.80
N PRO A 37 -19.83 -0.74 5.46
CA PRO A 37 -19.66 0.66 5.87
C PRO A 37 -19.62 0.88 7.39
N ARG A 38 -20.35 0.10 8.18
CA ARG A 38 -20.34 0.20 9.66
C ARG A 38 -19.02 -0.28 10.26
N ILE A 39 -18.46 -1.36 9.72
CA ILE A 39 -17.16 -1.89 10.14
C ILE A 39 -16.08 -0.88 9.78
N ASN A 40 -16.13 -0.31 8.58
CA ASN A 40 -15.15 0.70 8.12
C ASN A 40 -15.19 1.95 8.99
N ALA A 41 -16.38 2.40 9.39
CA ALA A 41 -16.53 3.53 10.31
C ALA A 41 -15.93 3.23 11.71
N ALA A 42 -16.18 2.04 12.25
CA ALA A 42 -15.65 1.61 13.54
C ALA A 42 -14.12 1.46 13.53
N GLU A 43 -13.55 0.81 12.52
CA GLU A 43 -12.10 0.72 12.33
C GLU A 43 -11.48 2.12 12.23
N ARG A 44 -12.06 3.00 11.41
CA ARG A 44 -11.53 4.34 11.20
C ARG A 44 -11.52 5.14 12.49
N ALA A 45 -12.60 5.09 13.26
CA ALA A 45 -12.70 5.75 14.55
C ALA A 45 -11.67 5.20 15.54
N HIS A 46 -11.53 3.87 15.63
CA HIS A 46 -10.56 3.23 16.50
C HIS A 46 -9.12 3.61 16.14
N ARG A 47 -8.76 3.51 14.85
CA ARG A 47 -7.41 3.84 14.36
C ARG A 47 -7.07 5.32 14.58
N HIS A 48 -7.99 6.24 14.30
CA HIS A 48 -7.74 7.66 14.55
C HIS A 48 -7.60 7.98 16.04
N ALA A 49 -8.43 7.41 16.90
CA ALA A 49 -8.27 7.58 18.35
C ALA A 49 -6.91 7.06 18.86
N ALA A 50 -6.40 5.97 18.29
CA ALA A 50 -5.06 5.47 18.60
C ALA A 50 -3.95 6.41 18.10
N MET A 51 -4.09 6.93 16.88
CA MET A 51 -3.17 7.93 16.32
C MET A 51 -3.14 9.20 17.18
N ASP A 52 -4.29 9.71 17.60
CA ASP A 52 -4.38 10.92 18.44
C ASP A 52 -3.71 10.73 19.79
N ARG A 53 -3.90 9.56 20.43
CA ARG A 53 -3.17 9.21 21.67
C ARG A 53 -1.67 9.13 21.46
N ALA A 54 -1.22 8.52 20.36
CA ALA A 54 0.20 8.43 20.05
C ALA A 54 0.82 9.83 19.83
N LYS A 55 0.13 10.71 19.09
CA LYS A 55 0.54 12.10 18.89
C LYS A 55 0.60 12.87 20.20
N ALA A 56 -0.40 12.72 21.06
CA ALA A 56 -0.41 13.33 22.40
C ALA A 56 0.74 12.82 23.28
N ALA A 57 1.22 11.59 23.05
CA ALA A 57 2.39 11.01 23.71
C ALA A 57 3.73 11.40 23.03
N GLY A 58 3.71 12.27 22.02
CA GLY A 58 4.92 12.78 21.34
C GLY A 58 5.30 12.05 20.05
N ALA A 59 4.48 11.13 19.55
CA ALA A 59 4.71 10.56 18.22
C ALA A 59 4.57 11.65 17.15
N LEU A 60 5.54 11.72 16.24
CA LEU A 60 5.50 12.63 15.11
C LEU A 60 4.39 12.19 14.15
N ASP A 61 3.71 13.16 13.54
CA ASP A 61 2.88 12.86 12.38
C ASP A 61 3.72 12.74 11.10
N TRP A 62 3.06 12.46 9.97
CA TRP A 62 3.76 12.23 8.71
C TRP A 62 4.60 13.43 8.27
N VAL A 63 4.07 14.65 8.43
CA VAL A 63 4.76 15.87 7.98
C VAL A 63 5.94 16.16 8.90
N ASP A 64 5.72 16.10 10.21
CA ASP A 64 6.76 16.35 11.19
C ASP A 64 7.89 15.31 11.11
N TRP A 65 7.54 14.04 10.87
CA TRP A 65 8.51 12.97 10.69
C TRP A 65 9.43 13.23 9.49
N TRP A 66 8.87 13.62 8.34
CA TRP A 66 9.69 13.98 7.16
C TRP A 66 10.53 15.24 7.40
N ALA A 67 10.02 16.21 8.15
CA ALA A 67 10.79 17.40 8.52
C ALA A 67 11.97 17.07 9.42
N VAL A 68 11.86 16.03 10.26
CA VAL A 68 12.98 15.51 11.06
C VAL A 68 13.95 14.72 10.17
N ALA A 69 13.46 13.83 9.32
CA ALA A 69 14.30 13.06 8.39
C ALA A 69 15.13 13.97 7.45
N ALA A 70 14.54 15.07 6.98
CA ALA A 70 15.23 16.06 6.15
C ALA A 70 16.39 16.79 6.84
N LYS A 71 16.46 16.76 8.18
CA LYS A 71 17.54 17.38 8.98
C LYS A 71 18.63 16.39 9.37
N ASP A 72 18.40 15.10 9.19
CA ASP A 72 19.39 14.08 9.50
C ASP A 72 20.50 14.06 8.42
N PRO A 73 21.80 14.08 8.79
CA PRO A 73 22.90 14.15 7.83
C PRO A 73 22.94 13.01 6.81
N VAL A 74 22.41 11.83 7.16
CA VAL A 74 22.38 10.65 6.29
C VAL A 74 21.10 10.63 5.44
N LEU A 75 19.98 11.04 6.02
CA LEU A 75 18.67 10.96 5.34
C LEU A 75 18.29 12.20 4.54
N ALA A 76 18.94 13.35 4.74
CA ALA A 76 18.59 14.61 4.11
C ALA A 76 18.55 14.53 2.57
N ALA A 77 19.61 13.99 1.96
CA ALA A 77 19.69 13.88 0.49
C ALA A 77 18.65 12.89 -0.09
N PRO A 78 18.53 11.63 0.41
CA PRO A 78 17.46 10.72 -0.01
C PRO A 78 16.05 11.28 0.21
N THR A 79 15.83 12.06 1.27
CA THR A 79 14.55 12.71 1.55
C THR A 79 14.22 13.73 0.48
N ALA A 80 15.17 14.61 0.14
CA ALA A 80 15.00 15.60 -0.93
C ALA A 80 14.72 14.93 -2.29
N GLU A 81 15.45 13.86 -2.62
CA GLU A 81 15.23 13.10 -3.86
C GLU A 81 13.85 12.46 -3.92
N ARG A 82 13.38 11.83 -2.83
CA ARG A 82 12.02 11.28 -2.75
C ARG A 82 10.96 12.36 -3.03
N PHE A 83 11.06 13.53 -2.42
CA PHE A 83 10.09 14.60 -2.65
C PHE A 83 10.15 15.15 -4.09
N ALA A 84 11.33 15.17 -4.72
CA ALA A 84 11.45 15.54 -6.13
C ALA A 84 10.75 14.53 -7.07
N ILE A 85 10.78 13.24 -6.72
CA ILE A 85 10.16 12.16 -7.53
C ILE A 85 8.66 12.06 -7.28
N TYR A 86 8.25 12.07 -6.01
CA TYR A 86 6.89 11.68 -5.60
C TYR A 86 6.03 12.83 -5.06
N GLY A 87 6.60 14.01 -4.82
CA GLY A 87 5.89 15.11 -4.17
C GLY A 87 5.40 14.78 -2.75
N GLU A 88 4.37 15.50 -2.32
CA GLU A 88 3.80 15.39 -0.97
C GLU A 88 2.81 14.22 -0.83
N HIS A 89 2.06 13.90 -1.91
CA HIS A 89 1.05 12.85 -1.91
C HIS A 89 0.91 12.21 -3.30
N ALA A 90 0.59 10.92 -3.31
CA ALA A 90 0.20 10.20 -4.52
C ALA A 90 -1.28 9.83 -4.44
N ASP A 91 -2.07 10.27 -5.42
CA ASP A 91 -3.51 10.02 -5.54
C ASP A 91 -3.80 8.77 -6.39
N GLY A 92 -3.29 7.61 -5.98
CA GLY A 92 -3.58 6.34 -6.65
C GLY A 92 -4.98 5.77 -6.34
N ASP A 93 -5.40 4.82 -7.16
CA ASP A 93 -6.67 4.10 -6.98
C ASP A 93 -6.58 3.11 -5.81
N MET A 94 -7.73 2.68 -5.26
CA MET A 94 -7.81 1.63 -4.23
C MET A 94 -8.56 0.41 -4.78
N PRO A 95 -7.92 -0.48 -5.56
CA PRO A 95 -8.59 -1.68 -6.04
C PRO A 95 -8.94 -2.64 -4.90
N SER A 96 -9.93 -3.51 -5.13
CA SER A 96 -10.24 -4.57 -4.17
C SER A 96 -9.19 -5.69 -4.22
N ALA A 97 -9.09 -6.48 -3.14
CA ALA A 97 -8.23 -7.66 -3.11
C ALA A 97 -8.54 -8.65 -4.26
N ASP A 98 -9.82 -8.81 -4.61
CA ASP A 98 -10.25 -9.60 -5.77
C ASP A 98 -9.72 -9.03 -7.09
N TRP A 99 -9.74 -7.71 -7.26
CA TRP A 99 -9.16 -7.08 -8.45
C TRP A 99 -7.67 -7.40 -8.54
N HIS A 100 -6.91 -7.25 -7.45
CA HIS A 100 -5.48 -7.58 -7.43
C HIS A 100 -5.24 -9.03 -7.82
N ALA A 101 -5.98 -9.97 -7.22
CA ALA A 101 -5.83 -11.40 -7.53
C ALA A 101 -6.12 -11.70 -9.00
N ARG A 102 -7.22 -11.19 -9.56
CA ARG A 102 -7.55 -11.39 -10.99
C ARG A 102 -6.53 -10.77 -11.93
N THR A 103 -6.04 -9.57 -11.62
CA THR A 103 -5.02 -8.90 -12.45
C THR A 103 -3.69 -9.66 -12.41
N LEU A 104 -3.29 -10.22 -11.26
CA LEU A 104 -2.09 -11.05 -11.14
C LEU A 104 -2.22 -12.36 -11.94
N LEU A 105 -3.35 -13.05 -11.85
CA LEU A 105 -3.62 -14.24 -12.67
C LEU A 105 -3.55 -13.92 -14.18
N ALA A 106 -4.19 -12.82 -14.59
CA ALA A 106 -4.12 -12.35 -15.99
C ALA A 106 -2.70 -11.95 -16.42
N SER A 107 -1.81 -11.66 -15.47
CA SER A 107 -0.41 -11.29 -15.71
C SER A 107 0.54 -12.49 -15.77
N GLY A 108 0.02 -13.73 -15.75
CA GLY A 108 0.81 -14.94 -15.93
C GLY A 108 1.25 -15.64 -14.64
N PHE A 109 0.73 -15.24 -13.48
CA PHE A 109 0.81 -16.04 -12.26
C PHE A 109 -0.18 -17.21 -12.32
N GLY A 110 0.22 -18.40 -11.86
CA GLY A 110 -0.63 -19.59 -11.85
C GLY A 110 -1.69 -19.59 -10.75
N GLU A 111 -1.37 -18.99 -9.60
CA GLU A 111 -2.30 -18.86 -8.46
C GLU A 111 -2.22 -17.46 -7.88
N ALA A 112 -3.36 -16.88 -7.47
CA ALA A 112 -3.37 -15.64 -6.70
C ALA A 112 -4.61 -15.57 -5.79
N ARG A 113 -4.42 -15.17 -4.54
CA ARG A 113 -5.53 -14.94 -3.58
C ARG A 113 -5.13 -14.02 -2.43
N ALA A 114 -6.12 -13.43 -1.77
CA ALA A 114 -5.91 -12.84 -0.46
C ALA A 114 -5.53 -13.92 0.56
N VAL A 115 -4.46 -13.68 1.32
CA VAL A 115 -3.97 -14.57 2.39
C VAL A 115 -4.09 -13.94 3.78
N TRP A 116 -4.32 -12.63 3.85
CA TRP A 116 -4.64 -11.90 5.07
C TRP A 116 -5.49 -10.66 4.74
N ALA A 117 -6.39 -10.28 5.64
CA ALA A 117 -7.16 -9.05 5.54
C ALA A 117 -7.51 -8.47 6.92
N SER A 118 -7.42 -7.15 7.03
CA SER A 118 -8.09 -6.32 8.03
C SER A 118 -9.29 -5.62 7.36
N PRO A 119 -10.09 -4.83 8.10
CA PRO A 119 -11.13 -4.00 7.48
C PRO A 119 -10.61 -2.92 6.51
N SER A 120 -9.34 -2.56 6.59
CA SER A 120 -8.75 -1.45 5.84
C SER A 120 -7.65 -1.89 4.86
N ASP A 121 -7.04 -3.06 5.07
CA ASP A 121 -5.88 -3.54 4.33
C ASP A 121 -6.01 -5.02 3.99
N SER A 122 -5.38 -5.47 2.91
CA SER A 122 -5.22 -6.90 2.62
C SER A 122 -3.86 -7.20 2.04
N LEU A 123 -3.53 -8.49 2.09
CA LEU A 123 -2.33 -9.07 1.51
C LEU A 123 -2.74 -10.11 0.47
N VAL A 124 -2.44 -9.83 -0.79
CA VAL A 124 -2.63 -10.78 -1.90
C VAL A 124 -1.30 -11.44 -2.21
N LEU A 125 -1.29 -12.77 -2.23
CA LEU A 125 -0.15 -13.59 -2.62
C LEU A 125 -0.41 -14.17 -4.00
N ALA A 126 0.59 -14.12 -4.86
CA ALA A 126 0.58 -14.80 -6.15
C ALA A 126 1.82 -15.69 -6.34
N VAL A 127 1.61 -16.88 -6.91
CA VAL A 127 2.66 -17.87 -7.23
C VAL A 127 2.78 -17.97 -8.75
N LYS A 128 4.01 -17.92 -9.26
CA LYS A 128 4.32 -17.98 -10.69
C LYS A 128 4.27 -19.40 -11.24
#